data_AF-M4DWA8-F1
#
_entry.id   AF-M4DWA8-F1
#
_cell.length_a   1.000
_cell.length_b   1.000
_cell.length_c   1.000
_cell.angle_alpha   90.00
_cell.angle_beta   90.00
_cell.angle_gamma   90.00
#
_symmetry.space_group_name_H-M   'P 1'
#
loop_
_entity.id
_entity.type
_entity.pdbx_description
1 polymer ?
#
loop_
_entity_poly.entity_id
_entity_poly.type
_entity_poly.pdbx_seq_one_letter_code
_entity_poly.pdbx_strand_id
1 'polypeptide(L)'
;MYLSGGACSILVITGGKTIKQLLHIMSEDDTVPLTTLQCFLIFSILAIVMSQFPNMNSLFGLSLVGSVMAVAYSTAGTLPSDSKNPSSKTMWRAVMISHVIIAVCMFLVTIVVYWAYGDKVYSGWGGPIGNYLKLFEQDYSKRSACFIHLTFIFNCLCSYPINSMPACDNAEMVYITKTQKPCSFFVRMMLRVLLGLVCFFVAVGFSFLPYLAVLIGAVGLLVTSTYLCFMWISIKQPQWKSLMWLLNVLVGNLGASPSVLLVVASALRLADKGLHANFFKP
;
A
#
# COMPACT_ATOMS: atom_id res chain seq x y z
N MET A 1 2.93 -7.13 -11.93
CA MET A 1 2.50 -8.26 -11.07
C MET A 1 3.13 -8.24 -9.69
N TYR A 2 4.47 -8.32 -9.55
CA TYR A 2 5.14 -8.50 -8.26
C TYR A 2 4.78 -7.47 -7.17
N LEU A 3 4.74 -6.17 -7.50
CA LEU A 3 4.44 -5.12 -6.53
C LEU A 3 2.98 -5.16 -6.03
N SER A 4 2.04 -5.53 -6.91
CA SER A 4 0.61 -5.61 -6.62
C SER A 4 0.28 -6.80 -5.72
N GLY A 5 0.82 -7.99 -6.00
CA GLY A 5 0.64 -9.17 -5.13
C GLY A 5 1.28 -9.01 -3.75
N GLY A 6 2.46 -8.37 -3.68
CA GLY A 6 3.10 -8.03 -2.42
C GLY A 6 2.27 -7.05 -1.58
N ALA A 7 1.74 -5.99 -2.19
CA ALA A 7 0.86 -5.03 -1.51
C ALA A 7 -0.40 -5.70 -0.95
N CYS A 8 -1.05 -6.58 -1.73
CA CYS A 8 -2.23 -7.33 -1.28
C CYS A 8 -1.90 -8.24 -0.08
N SER A 9 -0.75 -8.93 -0.14
CA SER A 9 -0.30 -9.79 0.96
C SER A 9 -0.01 -8.97 2.24
N ILE A 10 0.63 -7.80 2.10
CA ILE A 10 0.87 -6.88 3.23
C ILE A 10 -0.45 -6.39 3.83
N LEU A 11 -1.44 -6.03 3.01
CA LEU A 11 -2.77 -5.61 3.47
C LEU A 11 -3.50 -6.71 4.27
N VAL A 12 -3.37 -7.97 3.85
CA VAL A 12 -3.92 -9.11 4.60
C VAL A 12 -3.24 -9.26 5.95
N ILE A 13 -1.91 -9.15 6.01
CA ILE A 13 -1.15 -9.26 7.27
C ILE A 13 -1.49 -8.12 8.21
N THR A 14 -1.48 -6.86 7.72
CA THR A 14 -1.76 -5.69 8.57
C THR A 14 -3.21 -5.67 9.00
N GLY A 15 -4.16 -5.86 8.08
CA GLY A 15 -5.59 -5.90 8.38
C GLY A 15 -5.96 -7.02 9.37
N GLY A 16 -5.42 -8.22 9.18
CA GLY A 16 -5.63 -9.35 10.10
C GLY A 16 -5.06 -9.11 11.50
N LYS A 17 -3.87 -8.48 11.61
CA LYS A 17 -3.29 -8.06 12.90
C LYS A 17 -4.14 -6.99 13.59
N THR A 18 -4.67 -6.02 12.83
CA THR A 18 -5.55 -4.98 13.38
C THR A 18 -6.88 -5.55 13.87
N ILE A 19 -7.48 -6.54 13.18
CA ILE A 19 -8.68 -7.23 13.68
C ILE A 19 -8.39 -7.91 15.03
N LYS A 20 -7.25 -8.57 15.16
CA LYS A 20 -6.84 -9.20 16.42
C LYS A 20 -6.71 -8.17 17.56
N GLN A 21 -6.08 -7.02 17.27
CA GLN A 21 -5.97 -5.93 18.25
C GLN A 21 -7.34 -5.35 18.62
N LEU A 22 -8.23 -5.16 17.65
CA LEU A 22 -9.59 -4.69 17.89
C LEU A 22 -10.37 -5.64 18.81
N LEU A 23 -10.31 -6.95 18.56
CA LEU A 23 -10.99 -7.96 19.39
C LEU A 23 -10.44 -8.00 20.81
N HIS A 24 -9.13 -7.81 20.98
CA HIS A 24 -8.49 -7.70 22.29
C HIS A 24 -8.94 -6.45 23.06
N ILE A 25 -9.14 -5.31 22.37
CA ILE A 25 -9.65 -4.08 23.00
C ILE A 25 -11.13 -4.22 23.40
N MET A 26 -11.91 -4.97 22.60
CA MET A 26 -13.36 -5.14 22.81
C MET A 26 -13.72 -6.20 23.85
N SER A 27 -12.88 -7.22 24.04
CA SER A 27 -13.13 -8.29 25.01
C SER A 27 -12.62 -7.85 26.38
N GLU A 28 -13.53 -7.62 27.33
CA GLU A 28 -13.20 -7.41 28.74
C GLU A 28 -12.83 -8.70 29.48
N ASP A 29 -13.09 -9.85 28.86
CA ASP A 29 -12.88 -11.20 29.39
C ASP A 29 -12.12 -12.04 28.36
N ASP A 30 -11.05 -12.72 28.77
CA ASP A 30 -10.12 -13.54 27.95
C ASP A 30 -10.75 -14.81 27.33
N THR A 31 -12.04 -14.77 26.97
CA THR A 31 -12.86 -15.96 26.72
C THR A 31 -12.89 -16.45 25.28
N VAL A 32 -12.33 -15.72 24.31
CA VAL A 32 -12.15 -16.25 22.94
C VAL A 32 -10.77 -15.88 22.39
N PRO A 33 -9.77 -16.78 22.51
CA PRO A 33 -8.48 -16.58 21.87
C PRO A 33 -8.64 -16.86 20.38
N LEU A 34 -9.23 -15.90 19.64
CA LEU A 34 -9.29 -15.99 18.19
C LEU A 34 -7.86 -16.07 17.66
N THR A 35 -7.54 -17.18 17.00
CA THR A 35 -6.17 -17.45 16.55
C THR A 35 -5.79 -16.42 15.49
N THR A 36 -4.53 -15.96 15.45
CA THR A 36 -4.06 -14.97 14.44
C THR A 36 -4.45 -15.40 13.01
N LEU A 37 -4.40 -16.71 12.73
CA LEU A 37 -4.80 -17.32 11.47
C LEU A 37 -6.30 -17.12 11.15
N GLN A 38 -7.19 -17.22 12.14
CA GLN A 38 -8.62 -16.97 11.95
C GLN A 38 -8.87 -15.50 11.59
N CYS A 39 -8.17 -14.56 12.24
CA CYS A 39 -8.26 -13.13 11.88
C CYS A 39 -7.79 -12.88 10.45
N PHE A 40 -6.71 -13.53 10.01
CA PHE A 40 -6.19 -13.40 8.64
C PHE A 40 -7.17 -13.98 7.63
N LEU A 41 -7.81 -15.11 7.96
CA LEU A 41 -8.81 -15.76 7.13
C LEU A 41 -10.06 -14.89 7.00
N ILE A 42 -10.58 -14.36 8.11
CA ILE A 42 -11.75 -13.45 8.12
C ILE A 42 -11.47 -12.23 7.23
N PHE A 43 -10.32 -11.57 7.43
CA PHE A 43 -9.94 -10.43 6.60
C PHE A 43 -9.83 -10.81 5.12
N SER A 44 -9.22 -11.95 4.80
CA SER A 44 -9.04 -12.41 3.42
C SER A 44 -10.36 -12.72 2.74
N ILE A 45 -11.31 -13.35 3.43
CA ILE A 45 -12.66 -13.61 2.89
C ILE A 45 -13.36 -12.28 2.58
N LEU A 46 -13.35 -11.34 3.52
CA LEU A 46 -13.94 -10.01 3.31
C LEU A 46 -13.28 -9.29 2.13
N ALA A 47 -11.95 -9.33 2.04
CA ALA A 47 -11.19 -8.72 0.96
C ALA A 47 -11.48 -9.35 -0.42
N ILE A 48 -11.59 -10.68 -0.49
CA ILE A 48 -11.96 -11.40 -1.71
C ILE A 48 -13.38 -11.04 -2.14
N VAL A 49 -14.33 -11.02 -1.20
CA VAL A 49 -15.73 -10.62 -1.47
C VAL A 49 -15.77 -9.18 -2.00
N MET A 50 -15.05 -8.25 -1.36
CA MET A 50 -14.93 -6.86 -1.82
C MET A 50 -14.31 -6.76 -3.21
N SER A 51 -13.34 -7.62 -3.52
CA SER A 51 -12.71 -7.68 -4.85
C SER A 51 -13.66 -8.16 -5.95
N GLN A 52 -14.77 -8.83 -5.62
CA GLN A 52 -15.75 -9.24 -6.63
C GLN A 52 -16.65 -8.09 -7.09
N PHE A 53 -16.78 -7.02 -6.30
CA PHE A 53 -17.60 -5.87 -6.69
C PHE A 53 -16.83 -4.99 -7.70
N PRO A 54 -17.29 -4.88 -8.95
CA PRO A 54 -16.60 -4.12 -9.99
C PRO A 54 -16.84 -2.60 -9.90
N ASN A 55 -17.71 -2.13 -9.01
CA ASN A 55 -18.25 -0.77 -9.07
C ASN A 55 -17.61 0.17 -8.03
N MET A 56 -16.52 0.83 -8.43
CA MET A 56 -15.75 1.75 -7.59
C MET A 56 -16.55 3.02 -7.22
N ASN A 57 -17.56 3.42 -8.01
CA ASN A 57 -18.36 4.64 -7.78
C ASN A 57 -19.12 4.64 -6.44
N SER A 58 -19.53 3.48 -5.93
CA SER A 58 -20.19 3.37 -4.62
C SER A 58 -19.19 3.26 -3.46
N LEU A 59 -17.92 2.93 -3.74
CA LEU A 59 -16.89 2.71 -2.74
C LEU A 59 -16.16 4.01 -2.34
N PHE A 60 -16.09 4.98 -3.27
CA PHE A 60 -15.50 6.30 -3.04
C PHE A 60 -16.20 7.10 -1.92
N GLY A 61 -17.46 6.79 -1.60
CA GLY A 61 -18.27 7.56 -0.66
C GLY A 61 -18.04 7.28 0.82
N LEU A 62 -17.31 6.23 1.22
CA LEU A 62 -17.42 5.70 2.58
C LEU A 62 -16.21 5.88 3.52
N SER A 63 -15.15 6.61 3.14
CA SER A 63 -14.09 6.99 4.09
C SER A 63 -13.41 8.28 3.67
N LEU A 64 -13.46 9.32 4.52
CA LEU A 64 -12.80 10.61 4.27
C LEU A 64 -11.28 10.47 4.10
N VAL A 65 -10.67 9.51 4.80
CA VAL A 65 -9.21 9.21 4.73
C VAL A 65 -8.88 8.34 3.52
N GLY A 66 -9.71 7.32 3.24
CA GLY A 66 -9.59 6.52 2.02
C GLY A 66 -9.85 7.35 0.75
N SER A 67 -10.70 8.37 0.84
CA SER A 67 -11.02 9.30 -0.25
C SER A 67 -9.81 10.10 -0.71
N VAL A 68 -8.90 10.54 0.18
CA VAL A 68 -7.69 11.27 -0.23
C VAL A 68 -6.76 10.39 -1.09
N MET A 69 -6.53 9.14 -0.67
CA MET A 69 -5.73 8.18 -1.44
C MET A 69 -6.46 7.75 -2.72
N ALA A 70 -7.77 7.52 -2.63
CA ALA A 70 -8.60 7.11 -3.76
C ALA A 70 -8.77 8.21 -4.81
N VAL A 71 -8.86 9.49 -4.42
CA VAL A 71 -8.85 10.66 -5.31
C VAL A 71 -7.53 10.73 -6.07
N ALA A 72 -6.39 10.51 -5.41
CA ALA A 72 -5.11 10.52 -6.12
C ALA A 72 -5.01 9.43 -7.20
N TYR A 73 -5.51 8.23 -6.93
CA TYR A 73 -5.52 7.14 -7.90
C TYR A 73 -6.62 7.28 -8.97
N SER A 74 -7.82 7.76 -8.59
CA SER A 74 -8.96 7.88 -9.51
C SER A 74 -8.80 8.99 -10.53
N THR A 75 -8.12 10.09 -10.16
CA THR A 75 -7.87 11.22 -11.07
C THR A 75 -6.89 10.82 -12.19
N ALA A 76 -6.04 9.82 -11.98
CA ALA A 76 -5.17 9.28 -13.04
C ALA A 76 -5.90 8.35 -14.03
N GLY A 77 -6.98 7.69 -13.61
CA GLY A 77 -7.68 6.66 -14.38
C GLY A 77 -8.97 7.09 -15.10
N THR A 78 -9.52 8.27 -14.82
CA THR A 78 -10.87 8.67 -15.31
C THR A 78 -10.86 9.68 -16.44
N LEU A 79 -9.71 9.98 -17.05
CA LEU A 79 -9.64 10.94 -18.15
C LEU A 79 -9.98 10.26 -19.47
N PRO A 80 -11.09 10.64 -20.16
CA PRO A 80 -11.38 10.12 -21.48
C PRO A 80 -10.23 10.51 -22.40
N SER A 81 -9.51 9.49 -22.89
CA SER A 81 -8.38 9.68 -23.79
C SER A 81 -8.83 9.26 -25.18
N ASP A 82 -9.01 10.25 -26.05
CA ASP A 82 -9.29 10.06 -27.47
C ASP A 82 -7.99 10.09 -28.27
N SER A 83 -7.88 9.30 -29.35
CA SER A 83 -6.65 9.24 -30.16
C SER A 83 -6.30 10.56 -30.86
N LYS A 84 -7.27 11.47 -30.99
CA LYS A 84 -7.12 12.78 -31.64
C LYS A 84 -6.72 13.93 -30.71
N ASN A 85 -6.88 13.80 -29.39
CA ASN A 85 -6.56 14.85 -28.42
C ASN A 85 -5.75 14.27 -27.25
N PRO A 86 -4.42 14.46 -27.18
CA PRO A 86 -3.63 13.90 -26.11
C PRO A 86 -4.04 14.53 -24.76
N SER A 87 -4.57 13.70 -23.86
CA SER A 87 -5.04 14.08 -22.51
C SER A 87 -3.91 14.53 -21.57
N SER A 88 -2.67 14.62 -22.06
CA SER A 88 -1.45 14.92 -21.28
C SER A 88 -1.56 16.19 -20.44
N LYS A 89 -2.17 17.26 -20.94
CA LYS A 89 -2.33 18.52 -20.18
C LYS A 89 -3.32 18.37 -19.02
N THR A 90 -4.45 17.70 -19.25
CA THR A 90 -5.46 17.47 -18.21
C THR A 90 -4.96 16.47 -17.19
N MET A 91 -4.28 15.41 -17.64
CA MET A 91 -3.63 14.41 -16.80
C MET A 91 -2.54 15.02 -15.92
N TRP A 92 -1.70 15.89 -16.47
CA TRP A 92 -0.67 16.58 -15.68
C TRP A 92 -1.28 17.49 -14.60
N ARG A 93 -2.31 18.28 -14.94
CA ARG A 93 -3.01 19.13 -13.95
C ARG A 93 -3.66 18.31 -12.84
N ALA A 94 -4.34 17.23 -13.21
CA ALA A 94 -4.91 16.26 -12.28
C ALA A 94 -3.86 15.70 -11.31
N VAL A 95 -2.77 15.16 -11.87
CA VAL A 95 -1.67 14.58 -11.08
C VAL A 95 -1.07 15.62 -10.13
N MET A 96 -0.80 16.84 -10.61
CA MET A 96 -0.26 17.92 -9.78
C MET A 96 -1.19 18.28 -8.62
N ILE A 97 -2.49 18.47 -8.87
CA ILE A 97 -3.47 18.81 -7.83
C ILE A 97 -3.52 17.70 -6.77
N SER A 98 -3.61 16.43 -7.18
CA SER A 98 -3.65 15.31 -6.24
C SER A 98 -2.39 15.23 -5.38
N HIS A 99 -1.20 15.41 -5.98
CA HIS A 99 0.05 15.38 -5.22
C HIS A 99 0.18 16.55 -4.24
N VAL A 100 -0.29 17.74 -4.60
CA VAL A 100 -0.33 18.89 -3.69
C VAL A 100 -1.26 18.61 -2.51
N ILE A 101 -2.46 18.06 -2.76
CA ILE A 101 -3.40 17.69 -1.69
C ILE A 101 -2.77 16.65 -0.76
N ILE A 102 -2.17 15.59 -1.30
CA ILE A 102 -1.47 14.57 -0.50
C ILE A 102 -0.37 15.21 0.35
N ALA A 103 0.46 16.06 -0.24
CA ALA A 103 1.57 16.72 0.47
C ALA A 103 1.05 17.57 1.64
N VAL A 104 0.01 18.38 1.42
CA VAL A 104 -0.61 19.19 2.48
C VAL A 104 -1.18 18.30 3.59
N CYS A 105 -1.96 17.26 3.24
CA CYS A 105 -2.54 16.35 4.22
C CYS A 105 -1.46 15.64 5.06
N MET A 106 -0.44 15.08 4.42
CA MET A 106 0.64 14.37 5.12
C MET A 106 1.48 15.32 5.99
N PHE A 107 1.72 16.54 5.52
CA PHE A 107 2.43 17.56 6.28
C PHE A 107 1.67 17.97 7.54
N LEU A 108 0.37 18.23 7.43
CA LEU A 108 -0.49 18.57 8.57
C LEU A 108 -0.54 17.44 9.60
N VAL A 109 -0.72 16.19 9.15
CA VAL A 109 -0.71 15.01 10.04
C VAL A 109 0.63 14.89 10.77
N THR A 110 1.74 15.10 10.07
CA THR A 110 3.09 15.00 10.68
C THR A 110 3.29 16.04 11.77
N ILE A 111 2.85 17.29 11.55
CA ILE A 111 2.93 18.36 12.55
C ILE A 111 2.13 17.98 13.80
N VAL A 112 0.89 17.51 13.63
CA VAL A 112 0.02 17.14 14.75
C VAL A 112 0.59 15.96 15.54
N VAL A 113 1.08 14.92 14.85
CA VAL A 113 1.67 13.73 15.48
C VAL A 113 2.96 14.10 16.22
N TYR A 114 3.82 14.92 15.62
CA TYR A 114 5.05 15.36 16.26
C TYR A 114 4.77 16.23 17.49
N TRP A 115 3.79 17.13 17.41
CA TRP A 115 3.36 17.95 18.54
C TRP A 115 2.77 17.12 19.69
N ALA A 116 1.97 16.10 19.37
CA ALA A 116 1.33 15.25 20.36
C ALA A 116 2.27 14.20 20.99
N TYR A 117 3.25 13.68 20.23
CA TYR A 117 4.00 12.48 20.62
C TYR A 117 5.52 12.58 20.50
N GLY A 118 6.09 13.74 20.13
CA GLY A 118 7.51 13.94 19.79
C GLY A 118 8.52 13.00 20.45
N ASP A 119 8.61 12.99 21.79
CA ASP A 119 9.56 12.14 22.53
C ASP A 119 9.15 10.66 22.65
N LYS A 120 7.85 10.36 22.65
CA LYS A 120 7.32 8.99 22.74
C LYS A 120 7.46 8.22 21.40
N VAL A 121 7.67 8.93 20.28
CA VAL A 121 7.88 8.32 18.96
C VAL A 121 9.32 7.77 18.80
N TYR A 122 10.32 8.40 19.42
CA TYR A 122 11.73 8.03 19.24
C TYR A 122 12.24 6.90 20.15
N SER A 123 11.63 6.71 21.33
CA SER A 123 12.22 5.91 22.42
C SER A 123 11.87 4.42 22.45
N GLY A 124 10.91 3.94 21.65
CA GLY A 124 10.46 2.53 21.67
C GLY A 124 10.23 1.87 20.32
N TRP A 125 10.48 2.57 19.21
CA TRP A 125 9.89 2.22 17.92
C TRP A 125 10.85 1.42 17.05
N GLY A 126 10.60 0.12 17.03
CA GLY A 126 11.14 -0.84 16.07
C GLY A 126 10.75 -0.57 14.61
N GLY A 127 10.74 0.68 14.11
CA GLY A 127 10.81 1.01 12.69
C GLY A 127 9.77 1.99 12.17
N PRO A 128 9.90 2.42 10.91
CA PRO A 128 9.04 3.43 10.28
C PRO A 128 7.55 3.05 10.17
N ILE A 129 7.16 1.81 10.51
CA ILE A 129 5.80 1.25 10.31
C ILE A 129 5.29 0.59 11.61
N GLY A 130 6.05 0.66 12.70
CA GLY A 130 5.87 -0.19 13.87
C GLY A 130 4.81 0.24 14.88
N ASN A 131 3.52 0.13 14.54
CA ASN A 131 2.37 0.02 15.46
C ASN A 131 1.75 1.32 16.02
N TYR A 132 1.55 2.37 15.19
CA TYR A 132 0.85 3.63 15.54
C TYR A 132 -0.47 3.40 16.28
N LEU A 133 -1.20 2.35 15.90
CA LEU A 133 -2.43 1.89 16.54
C LEU A 133 -2.26 1.58 18.04
N LYS A 134 -1.12 1.02 18.47
CA LYS A 134 -0.82 0.74 19.88
C LYS A 134 -0.51 2.01 20.68
N LEU A 135 -0.03 3.05 20.01
CA LEU A 135 0.21 4.36 20.62
C LEU A 135 -1.11 5.06 20.94
N PHE A 136 -2.11 4.93 20.05
CA PHE A 136 -3.47 5.39 20.30
C PHE A 136 -4.24 4.56 21.34
N GLU A 137 -3.82 3.32 21.59
CA GLU A 137 -4.45 2.43 22.58
C GLU A 137 -4.11 2.83 24.03
N GLN A 138 -2.93 3.42 24.26
CA GLN A 138 -2.42 3.68 25.61
C GLN A 138 -2.97 4.97 26.24
N ASP A 139 -3.27 6.00 25.45
CA ASP A 139 -3.63 7.33 25.95
C ASP A 139 -5.13 7.69 25.75
N TYR A 140 -5.95 6.86 25.07
CA TYR A 140 -7.35 7.19 24.74
C TYR A 140 -8.40 6.19 25.25
N SER A 141 -9.66 6.65 25.33
CA SER A 141 -10.83 5.84 25.67
C SER A 141 -10.99 4.62 24.74
N LYS A 142 -11.46 3.49 25.29
CA LYS A 142 -11.75 2.23 24.55
C LYS A 142 -12.55 2.50 23.27
N ARG A 143 -13.50 3.45 23.31
CA ARG A 143 -14.37 3.79 22.17
C ARG A 143 -13.61 4.43 21.01
N SER A 144 -12.69 5.36 21.28
CA SER A 144 -11.87 6.01 20.25
C SER A 144 -10.84 5.04 19.66
N ALA A 145 -10.22 4.19 20.48
CA ALA A 145 -9.30 3.17 20.00
C ALA A 145 -10.01 2.19 19.04
N CYS A 146 -11.21 1.74 19.40
CA CYS A 146 -12.08 0.91 18.55
C CYS A 146 -12.40 1.60 17.22
N PHE A 147 -12.80 2.88 17.25
CA PHE A 147 -13.12 3.63 16.03
C PHE A 147 -11.91 3.77 15.08
N ILE A 148 -10.71 4.02 15.60
CA ILE A 148 -9.49 4.12 14.80
C ILE A 148 -9.16 2.76 14.16
N HIS A 149 -9.22 1.66 14.92
CA HIS A 149 -8.96 0.32 14.40
C HIS A 149 -9.98 -0.09 13.33
N LEU A 150 -11.28 0.17 13.55
CA LEU A 150 -12.33 -0.07 12.56
C LEU A 150 -12.11 0.73 11.27
N THR A 151 -11.76 2.01 11.41
CA THR A 151 -11.47 2.88 10.25
C THR A 151 -10.26 2.36 9.47
N PHE A 152 -9.22 1.89 10.17
CA PHE A 152 -8.03 1.30 9.54
C PHE A 152 -8.36 -0.01 8.80
N ILE A 153 -9.13 -0.91 9.43
CA ILE A 153 -9.60 -2.15 8.80
C ILE A 153 -10.40 -1.84 7.54
N PHE A 154 -11.31 -0.89 7.61
CA PHE A 154 -12.11 -0.45 6.47
C PHE A 154 -11.23 0.10 5.34
N ASN A 155 -10.26 0.95 5.67
CA ASN A 155 -9.29 1.48 4.71
C ASN A 155 -8.48 0.35 4.04
N CYS A 156 -8.04 -0.66 4.79
CA CYS A 156 -7.34 -1.82 4.23
C CYS A 156 -8.25 -2.65 3.30
N LEU A 157 -9.52 -2.85 3.67
CA LEU A 157 -10.50 -3.55 2.83
C LEU A 157 -10.80 -2.80 1.54
N CYS A 158 -10.94 -1.47 1.57
CA CYS A 158 -11.14 -0.66 0.36
C CYS A 158 -9.87 -0.58 -0.51
N SER A 159 -8.69 -0.59 0.10
CA SER A 159 -7.41 -0.57 -0.62
C SER A 159 -7.13 -1.90 -1.34
N TYR A 160 -7.68 -3.02 -0.86
CA TYR A 160 -7.37 -4.34 -1.40
C TYR A 160 -7.84 -4.51 -2.86
N PRO A 161 -9.10 -4.22 -3.25
CA PRO A 161 -9.53 -4.28 -4.65
C PRO A 161 -8.70 -3.41 -5.59
N ILE A 162 -8.32 -2.20 -5.14
CA ILE A 162 -7.49 -1.25 -5.91
C ILE A 162 -6.13 -1.87 -6.22
N ASN A 163 -5.49 -2.43 -5.20
CA ASN A 163 -4.15 -3.01 -5.35
C ASN A 163 -4.18 -4.37 -6.06
N SER A 164 -5.29 -5.10 -6.01
CA SER A 164 -5.45 -6.40 -6.68
C SER A 164 -5.74 -6.26 -8.18
N MET A 165 -6.37 -5.16 -8.62
CA MET A 165 -6.80 -4.98 -10.02
C MET A 165 -5.66 -5.15 -11.03
N PRO A 166 -4.47 -4.54 -10.87
CA PRO A 166 -3.38 -4.72 -11.84
C PRO A 166 -2.87 -6.16 -11.97
N ALA A 167 -2.89 -6.94 -10.88
CA ALA A 167 -2.52 -8.36 -10.93
C ALA A 167 -3.61 -9.20 -11.59
N CYS A 168 -4.88 -8.92 -11.30
CA CYS A 168 -6.02 -9.59 -11.93
C CYS A 168 -6.06 -9.33 -13.44
N ASP A 169 -5.88 -8.07 -13.87
CA ASP A 169 -5.92 -7.69 -15.29
C ASP A 169 -4.76 -8.32 -16.06
N ASN A 170 -3.57 -8.41 -15.45
CA ASN A 170 -2.45 -9.09 -16.06
C ASN A 170 -2.67 -10.62 -16.14
N ALA A 171 -3.31 -11.23 -15.13
CA ALA A 171 -3.64 -12.65 -15.18
C ALA A 171 -4.71 -12.94 -16.24
N GLU A 172 -5.70 -12.06 -16.38
CA GLU A 172 -6.72 -12.11 -17.42
C GLU A 172 -6.10 -11.94 -18.82
N MET A 173 -5.17 -10.99 -19.00
CA MET A 173 -4.44 -10.81 -20.26
C MET A 173 -3.66 -12.07 -20.67
N VAL A 174 -2.97 -12.71 -19.71
CA VAL A 174 -2.27 -13.97 -19.96
C VAL A 174 -3.26 -15.07 -20.36
N TYR A 175 -4.41 -15.18 -19.68
CA TYR A 175 -5.45 -16.15 -20.02
C TYR A 175 -6.00 -15.93 -21.44
N ILE A 176 -6.33 -14.69 -21.80
CA ILE A 176 -6.87 -14.33 -23.13
C ILE A 176 -5.82 -14.65 -24.20
N THR A 177 -4.57 -14.28 -23.98
CA THR A 177 -3.48 -14.53 -24.94
C THR A 177 -3.26 -16.03 -25.18
N LYS A 178 -3.39 -16.85 -24.14
CA LYS A 178 -3.21 -18.31 -24.23
C LYS A 178 -4.43 -19.03 -24.80
N THR A 179 -5.63 -18.61 -24.42
CA THR A 179 -6.88 -19.32 -24.75
C THR A 179 -7.55 -18.77 -26.01
N GLN A 180 -7.13 -17.58 -26.48
CA GLN A 180 -7.71 -16.86 -27.64
C GLN A 180 -9.23 -16.67 -27.53
N LYS A 181 -9.75 -16.67 -26.30
CA LYS A 181 -11.19 -16.54 -25.98
C LYS A 181 -11.37 -15.41 -24.98
N PRO A 182 -12.50 -14.69 -25.03
CA PRO A 182 -12.81 -13.69 -24.02
C PRO A 182 -12.90 -14.34 -22.64
N CYS A 183 -12.42 -13.64 -21.62
CA CYS A 183 -12.53 -14.09 -20.24
C CYS A 183 -14.01 -14.08 -19.83
N SER A 184 -14.57 -15.25 -19.53
CA SER A 184 -15.94 -15.32 -19.02
C SER A 184 -16.00 -14.77 -17.60
N PHE A 185 -17.18 -14.31 -17.18
CA PHE A 185 -17.39 -13.81 -15.83
C PHE A 185 -16.92 -14.81 -14.76
N PHE A 186 -17.21 -16.10 -14.94
CA PHE A 186 -16.76 -17.16 -14.02
C PHE A 186 -15.25 -17.31 -13.96
N VAL A 187 -14.54 -17.24 -15.09
CA VAL A 187 -13.07 -17.31 -15.11
C VAL A 187 -12.47 -16.10 -14.40
N ARG A 188 -13.02 -14.90 -14.61
CA ARG A 188 -12.59 -13.68 -13.91
C ARG A 188 -12.78 -13.79 -12.39
N MET A 189 -13.94 -14.28 -11.95
CA MET A 189 -14.22 -14.52 -10.53
C MET A 189 -13.23 -15.53 -9.93
N MET A 190 -12.98 -16.65 -10.63
CA MET A 190 -12.03 -17.68 -10.20
C MET A 190 -10.60 -17.16 -10.12
N LEU A 191 -10.16 -16.34 -11.08
CA LEU A 191 -8.84 -15.71 -11.06
C LEU A 191 -8.68 -14.78 -9.84
N ARG A 192 -9.72 -14.00 -9.50
CA ARG A 192 -9.71 -13.12 -8.32
C ARG A 192 -9.65 -13.91 -7.01
N VAL A 193 -10.43 -14.99 -6.90
CA VAL A 193 -10.40 -15.88 -5.73
C VAL A 193 -9.04 -16.56 -5.60
N LEU A 194 -8.50 -17.08 -6.70
CA LEU A 194 -7.18 -17.75 -6.72
C LEU A 194 -6.08 -16.78 -6.27
N LEU A 195 -6.06 -15.56 -6.81
CA LEU A 195 -5.07 -14.55 -6.42
C LEU A 195 -5.20 -14.19 -4.93
N GLY A 196 -6.43 -14.04 -4.43
CA GLY A 196 -6.67 -13.77 -3.01
C GLY A 196 -6.22 -14.92 -2.10
N LEU A 197 -6.44 -16.16 -2.53
CA LEU A 197 -5.97 -17.35 -1.81
C LEU A 197 -4.45 -17.41 -1.77
N VAL A 198 -3.77 -17.11 -2.88
CA VAL A 198 -2.29 -17.01 -2.92
C VAL A 198 -1.80 -15.92 -1.96
N CYS A 199 -2.45 -14.75 -1.94
CA CYS A 199 -2.08 -13.68 -1.00
C CYS A 199 -2.30 -14.09 0.46
N PHE A 200 -3.35 -14.85 0.77
CA PHE A 200 -3.58 -15.41 2.10
C PHE A 200 -2.48 -16.39 2.51
N PHE A 201 -2.10 -17.33 1.64
CA PHE A 201 -1.00 -18.25 1.92
C PHE A 201 0.33 -17.54 2.14
N VAL A 202 0.63 -16.53 1.31
CA VAL A 202 1.82 -15.69 1.49
C VAL A 202 1.75 -14.92 2.81
N ALA A 203 0.58 -14.40 3.20
CA ALA A 203 0.39 -13.70 4.46
C ALA A 203 0.63 -14.60 5.70
N VAL A 204 0.16 -15.85 5.66
CA VAL A 204 0.36 -16.84 6.73
C VAL A 204 1.80 -17.37 6.76
N GLY A 205 2.36 -17.69 5.60
CA GLY A 205 3.72 -18.22 5.49
C GLY A 205 4.81 -17.19 5.77
N PHE A 206 4.57 -15.94 5.38
CA PHE A 206 5.54 -14.84 5.47
C PHE A 206 4.96 -13.64 6.23
N SER A 207 4.49 -13.88 7.46
CA SER A 207 3.90 -12.86 8.34
C SER A 207 4.85 -11.70 8.72
N PHE A 208 6.15 -11.86 8.42
CA PHE A 208 7.19 -10.86 8.61
C PHE A 208 7.37 -9.89 7.43
N LEU A 209 6.68 -10.08 6.30
CA LEU A 209 6.77 -9.19 5.13
C LEU A 209 6.59 -7.69 5.44
N PRO A 210 5.72 -7.27 6.38
CA PRO A 210 5.61 -5.85 6.75
C PRO A 210 6.91 -5.27 7.32
N TYR A 211 7.77 -6.06 7.96
CA TYR A 211 9.07 -5.59 8.44
C TYR A 211 10.04 -5.30 7.30
N LEU A 212 9.85 -5.93 6.14
CA LEU A 212 10.62 -5.70 4.92
C LEU A 212 10.02 -4.58 4.07
N ALA A 213 8.88 -3.98 4.45
CA ALA A 213 8.23 -2.97 3.64
C ALA A 213 9.10 -1.72 3.39
N VAL A 214 9.97 -1.34 4.34
CA VAL A 214 10.94 -0.25 4.14
C VAL A 214 11.96 -0.61 3.06
N LEU A 215 12.46 -1.85 3.08
CA LEU A 215 13.39 -2.36 2.08
C LEU A 215 12.73 -2.42 0.69
N ILE A 216 11.52 -2.96 0.61
CA ILE A 216 10.74 -3.05 -0.64
C ILE A 216 10.43 -1.63 -1.16
N GLY A 217 10.07 -0.71 -0.27
CA GLY A 217 9.83 0.69 -0.60
C GLY A 217 11.07 1.41 -1.11
N ALA A 218 12.25 1.13 -0.53
CA ALA A 218 13.52 1.69 -0.99
C ALA A 218 13.86 1.24 -2.42
N VAL A 219 13.65 -0.04 -2.75
CA VAL A 219 13.79 -0.55 -4.13
C VAL A 219 12.78 0.12 -5.06
N GLY A 220 11.53 0.28 -4.60
CA GLY A 220 10.50 0.99 -5.33
C GLY A 220 10.89 2.43 -5.68
N LEU A 221 11.47 3.17 -4.71
CA LEU A 221 11.93 4.55 -4.90
C LEU A 221 12.98 4.67 -6.02
N LEU A 222 13.89 3.69 -6.13
CA LEU A 222 14.90 3.67 -7.18
C LEU A 222 14.26 3.52 -8.57
N VAL A 223 13.26 2.65 -8.68
CA VAL A 223 12.54 2.40 -9.95
C VAL A 223 11.65 3.58 -10.31
N THR A 224 10.99 4.22 -9.35
CA THR A 224 10.03 5.30 -9.62
C THR A 224 10.68 6.67 -9.80
N SER A 225 11.81 6.94 -9.15
CA SER A 225 12.47 8.25 -9.22
C SER A 225 13.71 8.21 -10.11
N THR A 226 14.70 7.40 -9.74
CA THR A 226 16.00 7.38 -10.41
C THR A 226 15.92 6.85 -11.84
N TYR A 227 15.27 5.71 -12.04
CA TYR A 227 15.15 5.10 -13.37
C TYR A 227 14.40 6.00 -14.35
N LEU A 228 13.27 6.60 -13.94
CA LEU A 228 12.49 7.49 -14.82
C LEU A 228 13.27 8.74 -15.23
N CYS A 229 14.02 9.36 -14.30
CA CYS A 229 14.84 10.55 -14.59
C CYS A 229 15.95 10.25 -15.61
N PHE A 230 16.70 9.16 -15.43
CA PHE A 230 17.76 8.80 -16.36
C PHE A 230 17.22 8.27 -17.70
N MET A 231 16.13 7.50 -17.67
CA MET A 231 15.42 7.07 -18.89
C MET A 231 14.99 8.28 -19.73
N TRP A 232 14.44 9.33 -19.10
CA TRP A 232 14.05 10.55 -19.81
C TRP A 232 15.26 11.24 -20.46
N ILE A 233 16.40 11.34 -19.77
CA ILE A 233 17.63 11.92 -20.32
C ILE A 233 18.11 11.11 -21.54
N SER A 234 18.11 9.77 -21.45
CA SER A 234 18.52 8.90 -22.55
C SER A 234 17.62 9.01 -23.79
N ILE A 235 16.30 9.20 -23.59
CA ILE A 235 15.33 9.32 -24.69
C ILE A 235 15.36 10.72 -25.32
N LYS A 236 15.39 11.77 -24.49
CA LYS A 236 15.25 13.16 -24.96
C LYS A 236 16.55 13.85 -25.32
N GLN A 237 17.71 13.30 -24.93
CA GLN A 237 19.03 13.83 -25.24
C GLN A 237 19.11 15.37 -25.07
N PRO A 238 18.74 15.90 -23.89
CA PRO A 238 18.75 17.33 -23.66
C PRO A 238 20.18 17.87 -23.76
N GLN A 239 20.33 19.12 -24.21
CA GLN A 239 21.62 19.79 -24.28
C GLN A 239 22.36 19.75 -22.93
N TRP A 240 23.65 19.44 -22.97
CA TRP A 240 24.49 19.28 -21.78
C TRP A 240 24.49 20.59 -20.98
N LYS A 241 24.21 20.49 -19.66
CA LYS A 241 24.01 21.62 -18.73
C LYS A 241 22.73 22.47 -18.90
N SER A 242 21.75 22.06 -19.69
CA SER A 242 20.41 22.69 -19.62
C SER A 242 19.78 22.55 -18.23
N LEU A 243 18.93 23.50 -17.86
CA LEU A 243 18.12 23.45 -16.64
C LEU A 243 17.36 22.11 -16.51
N MET A 244 16.78 21.60 -17.60
CA MET A 244 16.08 20.31 -17.58
C MET A 244 17.03 19.12 -17.38
N TRP A 245 18.25 19.19 -17.90
CA TRP A 245 19.26 18.15 -17.65
C TRP A 245 19.69 18.17 -16.18
N LEU A 246 20.00 19.36 -15.63
CA LEU A 246 20.39 19.53 -14.24
C LEU A 246 19.29 19.05 -13.27
N LEU A 247 18.03 19.45 -13.50
CA LEU A 247 16.91 19.03 -12.67
C LEU A 247 16.72 17.51 -12.66
N ASN A 248 16.76 16.85 -13.83
CA ASN A 248 16.60 15.39 -13.89
C ASN A 248 17.80 14.65 -13.26
N VAL A 249 19.02 15.14 -13.42
CA VAL A 249 20.20 14.55 -12.78
C VAL A 249 20.14 14.72 -11.25
N LEU A 250 19.77 15.90 -10.76
CA LEU A 250 19.62 16.16 -9.33
C LEU A 250 18.53 15.29 -8.71
N VAL A 251 17.34 15.24 -9.32
CA VAL A 251 16.22 14.41 -8.83
C VAL A 251 16.59 12.92 -8.88
N GLY A 252 17.25 12.46 -9.95
CA GLY A 252 17.71 11.07 -10.06
C GLY A 252 18.69 10.67 -8.96
N ASN A 253 19.66 11.53 -8.65
CA ASN A 253 20.63 11.33 -7.58
C ASN A 253 20.00 11.44 -6.17
N LEU A 254 19.05 12.35 -6.00
CA LEU A 254 18.25 12.49 -4.78
C LEU A 254 17.31 11.31 -4.55
N GLY A 255 16.91 10.57 -5.58
CA GLY A 255 16.20 9.30 -5.43
C GLY A 255 17.15 8.15 -5.07
N ALA A 256 18.33 8.11 -5.68
CA ALA A 256 19.30 7.02 -5.52
C ALA A 256 19.94 7.00 -4.13
N SER A 257 20.39 8.16 -3.67
CA SER A 257 21.10 8.29 -2.38
C SER A 257 20.29 7.79 -1.17
N PRO A 258 19.04 8.24 -0.94
CA PRO A 258 18.21 7.74 0.16
C PRO A 258 17.77 6.30 -0.06
N SER A 259 17.58 5.85 -1.30
CA SER A 259 17.27 4.44 -1.58
C SER A 259 18.40 3.52 -1.10
N VAL A 260 19.66 3.83 -1.45
CA VAL A 260 20.83 3.08 -0.99
C VAL A 260 20.96 3.13 0.53
N LEU A 261 20.81 4.32 1.14
CA LEU A 261 20.86 4.46 2.60
C LEU A 261 19.79 3.63 3.29
N LEU A 262 18.55 3.63 2.79
CA LEU A 262 17.46 2.84 3.35
C LEU A 262 17.68 1.34 3.18
N VAL A 263 18.24 0.89 2.06
CA VAL A 263 18.61 -0.52 1.85
C VAL A 263 19.68 -0.95 2.85
N VAL A 264 20.75 -0.17 2.98
CA VAL A 264 21.84 -0.45 3.93
C VAL A 264 21.33 -0.43 5.36
N ALA A 265 20.58 0.60 5.76
CA ALA A 265 20.03 0.69 7.11
C ALA A 265 19.06 -0.46 7.40
N SER A 266 18.24 -0.87 6.43
CA SER A 266 17.34 -2.02 6.59
C SER A 266 18.11 -3.33 6.71
N ALA A 267 19.18 -3.50 5.93
CA ALA A 267 20.04 -4.69 5.99
C ALA A 267 20.81 -4.79 7.31
N LEU A 268 21.41 -3.69 7.78
CA LEU A 268 22.08 -3.62 9.07
C LEU A 268 21.11 -3.91 10.23
N ARG A 269 19.91 -3.32 10.17
CA ARG A 269 18.88 -3.59 11.17
C ARG A 269 18.43 -5.03 11.19
N LEU A 270 18.36 -5.66 10.01
CA LEU A 270 18.02 -7.08 9.89
C LEU A 270 19.14 -7.98 10.42
N ALA A 271 20.40 -7.56 10.25
CA ALA A 271 21.56 -8.25 10.81
C ALA A 271 21.60 -8.14 12.35
N ASP A 272 21.36 -6.94 12.91
CA ASP A 272 21.42 -6.70 14.35
C ASP A 272 20.26 -7.34 15.11
N LYS A 273 19.03 -7.20 14.61
CA LYS A 273 17.83 -7.70 15.30
C LYS A 273 17.50 -9.14 14.94
N GLY A 274 18.15 -9.69 13.92
CA GLY A 274 17.77 -10.94 13.28
C GLY A 274 16.44 -10.82 12.54
N LEU A 275 16.25 -11.65 11.51
CA LEU A 275 14.93 -11.88 10.95
C LEU A 275 14.25 -12.95 11.78
N HIS A 276 13.31 -12.57 12.66
CA HIS A 276 12.37 -13.52 13.27
C HIS A 276 11.37 -13.99 12.20
N ALA A 277 11.86 -14.85 11.31
CA ALA A 277 11.07 -15.46 10.26
C ALA A 277 10.14 -16.52 10.88
N ASN A 278 9.01 -16.07 11.44
CA ASN A 278 7.99 -16.96 11.98
C ASN A 278 7.19 -17.57 10.83
N PHE A 279 7.81 -18.51 10.12
CA PHE A 279 7.13 -19.28 9.08
C PHE A 279 5.98 -20.07 9.70
N PHE A 280 4.76 -19.85 9.19
CA PHE A 280 3.54 -20.55 9.64
C PHE A 280 3.17 -20.36 11.14
N LYS A 281 3.78 -19.38 11.82
CA LYS A 281 3.39 -18.91 13.17
C LYS A 281 3.11 -17.39 13.14
N PRO A 282 2.02 -16.96 12.50
CA PRO A 282 1.70 -15.55 12.26
C PRO A 282 1.37 -14.74 13.52
#